data_AF-A0A929CTW7-F1
#
_entry.id   AF-A0A929CTW7-F1
#
_cell.length_a   1.000
_cell.length_b   1.000
_cell.length_c   1.000
_cell.angle_alpha   90.00
_cell.angle_beta   90.00
_cell.angle_gamma   90.00
#
_symmetry.space_group_name_H-M   'P 1'
#
loop_
_entity.id
_entity.type
_entity.pdbx_description
1 polymer ?
#
loop_
_entity_poly.entity_id
_entity_poly.type
_entity_poly.pdbx_seq_one_letter_code
_entity_poly.pdbx_strand_id
1 'polypeptide(L)'
;MKFKILLFLLVGPAYFIVTSCQQKEKEKLLITERIQYDVPVKNQNPDDDWWVENIVGPQREKFIKTIMDKAYSGEMPAYDYFNDPLTPEQVKRIGIDTLYQTLMRTTPPYDEYDTMIITKIDYDDITKIRFLEEWTIDEETLEINKKILGIAPVVVINLSGKDYNMLLFWLYPDEKYPLDK
;
A
#
# COMPACT_ATOMS: atom_id res chain seq x y z
N MET A 1 -51.86 60.01 -38.02
CA MET A 1 -52.12 58.55 -38.07
C MET A 1 -51.59 57.95 -36.77
N LYS A 2 -52.46 57.38 -35.94
CA LYS A 2 -52.15 56.83 -34.62
C LYS A 2 -51.60 55.42 -34.78
N PHE A 3 -50.53 55.05 -34.07
CA PHE A 3 -50.36 53.68 -33.61
C PHE A 3 -49.63 53.67 -32.26
N LYS A 4 -50.40 53.39 -31.20
CA LYS A 4 -49.90 53.00 -29.89
C LYS A 4 -49.55 51.52 -29.96
N ILE A 5 -48.36 51.13 -29.51
CA ILE A 5 -48.17 49.78 -28.93
C ILE A 5 -47.51 50.00 -27.57
N LEU A 6 -48.31 49.70 -26.55
CA LEU A 6 -47.93 49.53 -25.17
C LEU A 6 -47.63 48.03 -25.02
N LEU A 7 -46.41 47.65 -24.62
CA LEU A 7 -46.18 46.34 -24.01
C LEU A 7 -45.42 46.53 -22.69
N PHE A 8 -46.12 46.11 -21.65
CA PHE A 8 -45.80 46.12 -20.23
C PHE A 8 -44.82 44.97 -19.91
N LEU A 9 -43.85 45.21 -19.00
CA LEU A 9 -43.55 44.42 -17.78
C LEU A 9 -42.06 44.21 -17.47
N LEU A 10 -41.75 44.65 -16.24
CA LEU A 10 -40.81 44.08 -15.28
C LEU A 10 -39.31 44.33 -15.50
N VAL A 11 -38.92 45.51 -15.04
CA VAL A 11 -37.73 45.69 -14.19
C VAL A 11 -37.74 44.62 -13.09
N GLY A 12 -36.90 43.61 -13.22
CA GLY A 12 -36.52 42.71 -12.13
C GLY A 12 -35.00 42.69 -12.07
N PRO A 13 -34.36 43.20 -11.00
CA PRO A 13 -32.91 43.12 -10.89
C PRO A 13 -32.56 41.64 -10.70
N ALA A 14 -31.93 41.04 -11.70
CA ALA A 14 -31.29 39.74 -11.57
C ALA A 14 -30.04 39.89 -10.68
N TYR A 15 -30.27 40.14 -9.39
CA TYR A 15 -29.31 39.96 -8.32
C TYR A 15 -29.18 38.45 -8.10
N PHE A 16 -28.56 37.76 -9.07
CA PHE A 16 -27.98 36.44 -8.80
C PHE A 16 -26.77 36.69 -7.91
N ILE A 17 -27.02 36.74 -6.60
CA ILE A 17 -25.98 36.57 -5.60
C ILE A 17 -25.50 35.14 -5.80
N VAL A 18 -24.44 34.99 -6.59
CA VAL A 18 -23.62 33.80 -6.58
C VAL A 18 -22.93 33.82 -5.22
N THR A 19 -23.63 33.35 -4.17
CA THR A 19 -22.95 32.88 -2.97
C THR A 19 -22.20 31.64 -3.40
N SER A 20 -21.07 31.87 -4.04
CA SER A 20 -19.97 30.92 -4.06
C SER A 20 -19.65 30.69 -2.59
N CYS A 21 -20.18 29.61 -2.03
CA CYS A 21 -19.63 29.01 -0.82
C CYS A 21 -18.17 28.68 -1.17
N GLN A 22 -17.27 29.65 -0.97
CA GLN A 22 -15.90 29.35 -0.62
C GLN A 22 -16.02 28.65 0.74
N GLN A 23 -16.24 27.34 0.71
CA GLN A 23 -15.99 26.51 1.87
C GLN A 23 -14.50 26.66 2.09
N LYS A 24 -14.15 27.56 3.01
CA LYS A 24 -12.80 27.79 3.49
C LYS A 24 -12.31 26.41 3.90
N GLU A 25 -11.46 25.81 3.08
CA GLU A 25 -10.82 24.54 3.40
C GLU A 25 -10.11 24.79 4.72
N LYS A 26 -10.65 24.22 5.80
CA LYS A 26 -10.08 24.44 7.12
C LYS A 26 -8.67 23.85 7.08
N GLU A 27 -7.71 24.65 7.53
CA GLU A 27 -6.31 24.28 7.56
C GLU A 27 -6.16 23.04 8.43
N LYS A 28 -5.96 21.87 7.81
CA LYS A 28 -5.73 20.61 8.52
C LYS A 28 -4.38 20.71 9.23
N LEU A 29 -4.34 20.40 10.53
CA LEU A 29 -3.12 20.40 11.32
C LEU A 29 -2.25 19.20 10.95
N LEU A 30 -0.98 19.44 10.64
CA LEU A 30 0.00 18.38 10.41
C LEU A 30 0.36 17.71 11.75
N ILE A 31 0.10 16.40 11.86
CA ILE A 31 0.49 15.59 13.03
C ILE A 31 1.94 15.12 12.86
N THR A 32 2.24 14.56 11.69
CA THR A 32 3.58 14.06 11.38
C THR A 32 3.81 14.07 9.87
N GLU A 33 5.00 14.52 9.47
CA GLU A 33 5.46 14.45 8.08
C GLU A 33 5.70 12.99 7.65
N ARG A 34 6.15 12.14 8.58
CA ARG A 34 6.56 10.76 8.30
C ARG A 34 6.33 9.85 9.51
N ILE A 35 5.59 8.79 9.29
CA ILE A 35 5.47 7.65 10.22
C ILE A 35 5.51 6.35 9.42
N GLN A 36 6.15 5.33 9.99
CA GLN A 36 6.29 4.02 9.37
C GLN A 36 5.87 2.90 10.32
N TYR A 37 5.02 2.00 9.84
CA TYR A 37 4.54 0.85 10.63
C TYR A 37 4.01 -0.27 9.73
N ASP A 38 3.95 -1.48 10.29
CA ASP A 38 3.41 -2.66 9.62
C ASP A 38 1.93 -2.80 9.94
N VAL A 39 1.10 -2.93 8.90
CA VAL A 39 -0.33 -3.21 9.00
C VAL A 39 -0.56 -4.66 8.58
N PRO A 40 -1.05 -5.53 9.47
CA PRO A 40 -1.48 -6.87 9.09
C PRO A 40 -2.60 -6.81 8.05
N VAL A 41 -2.49 -7.66 7.03
CA VAL A 41 -3.55 -7.84 6.02
C VAL A 41 -4.16 -9.24 6.10
N LYS A 42 -3.61 -10.11 6.93
CA LYS A 42 -4.06 -11.48 7.16
C LYS A 42 -4.04 -11.72 8.66
N ASN A 43 -5.20 -12.09 9.20
CA ASN A 43 -5.37 -12.41 10.61
C ASN A 43 -4.40 -13.54 11.02
N GLN A 44 -3.75 -13.37 12.17
CA GLN A 44 -2.84 -14.36 12.76
C GLN A 44 -3.54 -15.22 13.84
N ASN A 45 -4.64 -14.74 14.41
CA ASN A 45 -5.41 -15.41 15.45
C ASN A 45 -6.80 -15.84 14.95
N PRO A 46 -7.11 -17.15 14.86
CA PRO A 46 -8.39 -17.63 14.35
C PRO A 46 -9.60 -17.21 15.19
N ASP A 47 -9.40 -16.80 16.45
CA ASP A 47 -10.47 -16.38 17.34
C ASP A 47 -10.91 -14.93 17.13
N ASP A 48 -10.12 -14.13 16.40
CA ASP A 48 -10.48 -12.73 16.14
C ASP A 48 -11.56 -12.63 15.06
N ASP A 49 -12.37 -11.57 15.16
CA ASP A 49 -13.36 -11.26 14.14
C ASP A 49 -12.71 -11.15 12.76
N TRP A 50 -13.45 -11.55 11.72
CA TRP A 50 -12.96 -11.63 10.34
C TRP A 50 -12.38 -10.32 9.76
N TRP A 51 -12.63 -9.18 10.39
CA TRP A 51 -12.17 -7.85 9.98
C TRP A 51 -11.00 -7.32 10.83
N VAL A 52 -10.70 -7.93 11.97
CA VAL A 52 -9.58 -7.54 12.83
C VAL A 52 -8.30 -7.99 12.14
N GLU A 53 -7.40 -7.05 11.88
CA GLU A 53 -6.08 -7.31 11.28
C GLU A 53 -6.14 -8.07 9.94
N ASN A 54 -7.26 -7.93 9.21
CA ASN A 54 -7.54 -8.76 8.05
C ASN A 54 -8.23 -8.00 6.91
N ILE A 55 -7.75 -8.27 5.71
CA ILE A 55 -8.48 -8.00 4.48
C ILE A 55 -9.05 -9.35 4.00
N VAL A 56 -10.34 -9.38 3.68
CA VAL A 56 -11.03 -10.57 3.20
C VAL A 56 -10.34 -11.11 1.93
N GLY A 57 -10.25 -12.44 1.82
CA GLY A 57 -9.38 -13.15 0.85
C GLY A 57 -9.34 -12.55 -0.56
N PRO A 58 -10.47 -12.44 -1.28
CA PRO A 58 -10.47 -11.91 -2.65
C PRO A 58 -9.98 -10.45 -2.76
N GLN A 59 -10.33 -9.60 -1.79
CA GLN A 59 -9.89 -8.21 -1.75
C GLN A 59 -8.39 -8.13 -1.45
N ARG A 60 -7.91 -8.98 -0.53
CA ARG A 60 -6.49 -9.07 -0.18
C ARG A 60 -5.66 -9.53 -1.36
N GLU A 61 -6.06 -10.61 -2.01
CA GLU A 61 -5.36 -11.16 -3.18
C GLU A 61 -5.26 -10.10 -4.28
N LYS A 62 -6.38 -9.42 -4.59
CA LYS A 62 -6.39 -8.33 -5.57
C LYS A 62 -5.46 -7.18 -5.17
N PHE A 63 -5.48 -6.78 -3.90
CA PHE A 63 -4.64 -5.71 -3.38
C PHE A 63 -3.15 -6.04 -3.47
N ILE A 64 -2.74 -7.21 -2.96
CA ILE A 64 -1.36 -7.68 -3.02
C ILE A 64 -0.90 -7.85 -4.47
N LYS A 65 -1.68 -8.53 -5.30
CA LYS A 65 -1.37 -8.74 -6.71
C LYS A 65 -1.16 -7.41 -7.46
N THR A 66 -1.96 -6.39 -7.16
CA THR A 66 -1.82 -5.06 -7.78
C THR A 66 -0.46 -4.42 -7.43
N ILE A 67 -0.02 -4.52 -6.18
CA ILE A 67 1.28 -3.99 -5.73
C ILE A 67 2.42 -4.76 -6.40
N MET A 68 2.36 -6.09 -6.32
CA MET A 68 3.43 -6.97 -6.84
C MET A 68 3.55 -6.86 -8.36
N ASP A 69 2.44 -6.86 -9.10
CA ASP A 69 2.44 -6.79 -10.56
C ASP A 69 3.03 -5.47 -11.07
N LYS A 70 2.73 -4.33 -10.42
CA LYS A 70 3.32 -3.03 -10.76
C LYS A 70 4.84 -3.00 -10.60
N ALA A 71 5.36 -3.66 -9.57
CA ALA A 71 6.80 -3.79 -9.35
C ALA A 71 7.44 -4.77 -10.34
N TYR A 72 6.80 -5.92 -10.58
CA TYR A 72 7.29 -6.97 -11.50
C TYR A 72 7.26 -6.58 -12.97
N SER A 73 6.34 -5.70 -13.37
CA SER A 73 6.27 -5.14 -14.73
C SER A 73 7.22 -3.96 -14.92
N GLY A 74 7.68 -3.34 -13.83
CA GLY A 74 8.42 -2.08 -13.86
C GLY A 74 7.54 -0.86 -14.12
N GLU A 75 6.22 -0.99 -14.09
CA GLU A 75 5.28 0.15 -14.17
C GLU A 75 5.52 1.14 -13.03
N MET A 76 5.94 0.63 -11.86
CA MET A 76 6.33 1.44 -10.72
C MET A 76 7.77 1.09 -10.31
N PRO A 77 8.67 2.09 -10.18
CA PRO A 77 10.03 1.87 -9.70
C PRO A 77 10.01 1.26 -8.29
N ALA A 78 10.78 0.18 -8.12
CA ALA A 78 10.94 -0.48 -6.84
C ALA A 78 12.32 -0.20 -6.26
N TYR A 79 12.40 -0.16 -4.93
CA TYR A 79 13.63 0.11 -4.20
C TYR A 79 13.83 -0.91 -3.10
N ASP A 80 15.08 -1.16 -2.74
CA ASP A 80 15.40 -2.03 -1.61
C ASP A 80 15.16 -1.32 -0.26
N TYR A 81 15.51 -1.99 0.84
CA TYR A 81 15.38 -1.43 2.18
C TYR A 81 16.13 -0.11 2.40
N PHE A 82 17.24 0.10 1.68
CA PHE A 82 18.11 1.28 1.77
C PHE A 82 17.79 2.35 0.72
N ASN A 83 16.67 2.21 0.01
CA ASN A 83 16.21 3.05 -1.08
C ASN A 83 17.10 3.02 -2.33
N ASP A 84 17.87 1.94 -2.52
CA ASP A 84 18.62 1.76 -3.75
C ASP A 84 17.70 1.12 -4.82
N PRO A 85 17.69 1.62 -6.07
CA PRO A 85 16.74 1.20 -7.09
C PRO A 85 16.96 -0.25 -7.52
N LEU A 86 15.86 -0.96 -7.78
CA LEU A 86 15.84 -2.36 -8.19
C LEU A 86 15.30 -2.50 -9.62
N THR A 87 15.91 -3.35 -10.43
CA THR A 87 15.32 -3.77 -11.70
C THR A 87 14.16 -4.74 -11.46
N PRO A 88 13.19 -4.85 -12.38
CA PRO A 88 12.10 -5.83 -12.27
C PRO A 88 12.59 -7.28 -12.07
N GLU A 89 13.72 -7.65 -12.65
CA GLU A 89 14.35 -8.97 -12.46
C GLU A 89 14.91 -9.14 -11.05
N GLN A 90 15.50 -8.08 -10.47
CA GLN A 90 15.91 -8.10 -9.07
C GLN A 90 14.70 -8.27 -8.16
N VAL A 91 13.63 -7.49 -8.39
CA VAL A 91 12.37 -7.60 -7.62
C VAL A 91 11.79 -9.01 -7.68
N LYS A 92 11.75 -9.65 -8.85
CA LYS A 92 11.27 -11.03 -9.01
C LYS A 92 12.11 -12.08 -8.29
N ARG A 93 13.39 -11.77 -8.03
CA ARG A 93 14.31 -12.64 -7.27
C ARG A 93 14.23 -12.42 -5.77
N ILE A 94 13.67 -11.30 -5.32
CA ILE A 94 13.41 -11.08 -3.90
C ILE A 94 12.39 -12.11 -3.43
N GLY A 95 12.73 -12.83 -2.36
CA GLY A 95 11.90 -13.93 -1.88
C GLY A 95 12.09 -15.26 -2.59
N ILE A 96 13.08 -15.37 -3.48
CA ILE A 96 13.59 -16.66 -3.93
C ILE A 96 14.75 -17.02 -3.01
N ASP A 97 14.49 -17.85 -2.00
CA ASP A 97 15.55 -18.43 -1.20
C ASP A 97 15.95 -19.79 -1.80
N THR A 98 17.25 -19.99 -1.97
CA THR A 98 17.80 -21.24 -2.47
C THR A 98 18.37 -21.97 -1.27
N LEU A 99 17.54 -22.79 -0.63
CA LEU A 99 17.98 -23.62 0.48
C LEU A 99 18.63 -24.89 -0.09
N TYR A 100 19.93 -25.04 0.17
CA TYR A 100 20.62 -26.32 0.03
C TYR A 100 20.22 -27.17 1.23
N GLN A 101 19.49 -28.26 0.98
CA GLN A 101 19.13 -29.20 2.01
C GLN A 101 19.66 -30.58 1.64
N THR A 102 20.43 -31.17 2.54
CA THR A 102 20.82 -32.57 2.47
C THR A 102 19.66 -33.40 3.01
N LEU A 103 19.03 -34.19 2.15
CA LEU A 103 17.90 -35.07 2.51
C LEU A 103 18.35 -36.52 2.57
N MET A 104 17.71 -37.29 3.44
CA MET A 104 17.90 -38.74 3.53
C MET A 104 16.90 -39.45 2.61
N ARG A 105 17.36 -40.41 1.80
CA ARG A 105 16.45 -41.23 0.98
C ARG A 105 15.43 -41.94 1.86
N THR A 106 14.20 -42.14 1.40
CA THR A 106 13.16 -42.87 2.15
C THR A 106 13.26 -44.39 2.02
N THR A 107 14.19 -44.88 1.18
CA THR A 107 14.42 -46.30 0.92
C THR A 107 15.87 -46.68 1.27
N PRO A 108 16.11 -47.90 1.80
CA PRO A 108 17.46 -48.40 2.02
C PRO A 108 18.32 -48.27 0.75
N PRO A 109 19.59 -47.85 0.84
CA PRO A 109 20.40 -47.70 2.06
C PRO A 109 20.25 -46.37 2.84
N TYR A 110 19.22 -45.55 2.59
CA TYR A 110 18.99 -44.26 3.27
C TYR A 110 20.15 -43.26 3.13
N ASP A 111 20.89 -43.31 2.01
CA ASP A 111 21.99 -42.36 1.79
C ASP A 111 21.49 -40.90 1.78
N GLU A 112 22.34 -40.01 2.28
CA GLU A 112 22.18 -38.57 2.15
C GLU A 112 22.43 -38.13 0.70
N TYR A 113 21.63 -37.19 0.22
CA TYR A 113 21.86 -36.52 -1.04
C TYR A 113 21.50 -35.05 -0.93
N ASP A 114 22.30 -34.21 -1.60
CA ASP A 114 22.02 -32.78 -1.65
C ASP A 114 20.93 -32.51 -2.68
N THR A 115 19.90 -31.77 -2.26
CA THR A 115 18.90 -31.21 -3.15
C THR A 115 18.83 -29.70 -2.98
N MET A 116 18.47 -29.02 -4.05
CA MET A 116 18.18 -27.60 -4.04
C MET A 116 16.67 -27.42 -3.95
N ILE A 117 16.18 -26.93 -2.82
CA ILE A 117 14.78 -26.51 -2.69
C ILE A 117 14.75 -25.01 -2.96
N ILE A 118 14.16 -24.65 -4.11
CA ILE A 118 13.88 -23.26 -4.44
C ILE A 118 12.54 -22.92 -3.78
N THR A 119 12.60 -22.23 -2.65
CA THR A 119 11.39 -21.68 -2.02
C THR A 119 11.15 -20.31 -2.61
N LYS A 120 9.98 -20.13 -3.25
CA LYS A 120 9.56 -18.86 -3.82
C LYS A 120 8.41 -18.32 -2.98
N ILE A 121 8.56 -17.08 -2.50
CA ILE A 121 7.48 -16.33 -1.87
C ILE A 121 6.32 -16.19 -2.87
N ASP A 122 5.14 -16.65 -2.45
CA ASP A 122 3.87 -16.42 -3.13
C ASP A 122 3.15 -15.19 -2.55
N TYR A 123 2.11 -14.71 -3.22
CA TYR A 123 1.28 -13.60 -2.76
C TYR A 123 0.62 -13.90 -1.41
N ASP A 124 0.33 -15.17 -1.12
CA ASP A 124 -0.27 -15.61 0.14
C ASP A 124 0.68 -15.58 1.35
N ASP A 125 1.98 -15.50 1.11
CA ASP A 125 3.02 -15.38 2.14
C ASP A 125 3.16 -13.93 2.64
N ILE A 126 2.61 -12.96 1.92
CA ILE A 126 2.59 -11.55 2.32
C ILE A 126 1.49 -11.34 3.36
N THR A 127 1.92 -11.23 4.61
CA THR A 127 1.01 -11.13 5.77
C THR A 127 0.81 -9.71 6.27
N LYS A 128 1.71 -8.78 5.91
CA LYS A 128 1.65 -7.37 6.31
C LYS A 128 2.02 -6.46 5.15
N ILE A 129 1.54 -5.22 5.20
CA ILE A 129 2.05 -4.12 4.38
C ILE A 129 2.67 -3.09 5.32
N ARG A 130 3.91 -2.71 5.04
CA ARG A 130 4.54 -1.56 5.69
C ARG A 130 4.16 -0.30 4.93
N PHE A 131 3.56 0.65 5.64
CA PHE A 131 3.28 1.97 5.09
C PHE A 131 4.28 2.99 5.62
N LEU A 132 4.68 3.91 4.76
CA LEU A 132 5.27 5.19 5.12
C LEU A 132 4.20 6.25 4.83
N GLU A 133 3.82 7.05 5.82
CA GLU A 133 2.66 7.94 5.72
C GLU A 133 2.94 9.33 6.29
N GLU A 134 2.21 10.33 5.79
CA GLU A 134 2.05 11.67 6.37
C GLU A 134 0.63 11.78 6.94
N TRP A 135 0.49 12.30 8.16
CA TRP A 135 -0.81 12.39 8.82
C TRP A 135 -1.19 13.85 9.10
N THR A 136 -2.43 14.20 8.74
CA THR A 136 -3.05 15.47 9.10
C THR A 136 -4.37 15.23 9.81
N ILE A 137 -4.80 16.19 10.63
CA ILE A 137 -6.06 16.12 11.38
C ILE A 137 -6.86 17.41 11.26
N ASP A 138 -8.17 17.27 11.14
CA ASP A 138 -9.11 18.35 11.42
C ASP A 138 -9.46 18.30 12.92
N GLU A 139 -9.02 19.29 13.69
CA GLU A 139 -9.18 19.31 15.15
C GLU A 139 -10.64 19.42 15.60
N GLU A 140 -11.54 19.94 14.75
CA GLU A 140 -12.95 20.08 15.11
C GLU A 140 -13.73 18.78 14.91
N THR A 141 -13.40 18.03 13.87
CA THR A 141 -14.10 16.79 13.49
C THR A 141 -13.38 15.53 13.93
N LEU A 142 -12.10 15.66 14.32
CA LEU A 142 -11.16 14.57 14.56
C LEU A 142 -10.95 13.66 13.34
N GLU A 143 -11.26 14.15 12.13
CA GLU A 143 -10.96 13.43 10.89
C GLU A 143 -9.44 13.42 10.65
N ILE A 144 -8.85 12.22 10.60
CA ILE A 144 -7.43 12.04 10.26
C ILE A 144 -7.31 11.65 8.79
N ASN A 145 -6.56 12.43 8.02
CA ASN A 145 -6.14 12.05 6.69
C ASN A 145 -4.74 11.45 6.74
N LYS A 146 -4.60 10.23 6.21
CA LYS A 146 -3.34 9.51 6.07
C LYS A 146 -2.95 9.46 4.61
N LYS A 147 -1.94 10.24 4.23
CA LYS A 147 -1.39 10.23 2.88
C LYS A 147 -0.28 9.17 2.82
N ILE A 148 -0.47 8.16 1.96
CA ILE A 148 0.54 7.13 1.74
C ILE A 148 1.68 7.70 0.91
N LEU A 149 2.88 7.74 1.48
CA LEU A 149 4.11 8.18 0.81
C LEU A 149 4.85 6.98 0.22
N GLY A 150 4.83 5.83 0.91
CA GLY A 150 5.46 4.59 0.47
C GLY A 150 4.73 3.34 0.94
N ILE A 151 4.84 2.27 0.16
CA ILE A 151 4.21 0.96 0.37
C ILE A 151 5.27 -0.11 0.22
N ALA A 152 5.35 -1.03 1.17
CA ALA A 152 6.24 -2.19 1.07
C ALA A 152 5.55 -3.49 1.51
N PRO A 153 5.50 -4.51 0.65
CA PRO A 153 5.07 -5.85 1.04
C PRO A 153 6.01 -6.46 2.07
N VAL A 154 5.45 -7.12 3.08
CA VAL A 154 6.19 -7.75 4.17
C VAL A 154 5.76 -9.20 4.34
N VAL A 155 6.77 -10.08 4.39
CA VAL A 155 6.59 -11.47 4.80
C VAL A 155 7.14 -11.66 6.20
N VAL A 156 6.62 -12.66 6.91
CA VAL A 156 7.16 -13.07 8.21
C VAL A 156 7.96 -14.34 8.00
N ILE A 157 9.27 -14.27 8.26
CA ILE A 157 10.17 -15.43 8.21
C ILE A 157 10.45 -15.91 9.63
N ASN A 158 10.39 -17.21 9.85
CA ASN A 158 10.81 -17.82 11.11
C ASN A 158 12.27 -18.24 11.01
N LEU A 159 13.14 -17.63 11.82
CA LEU A 159 14.55 -17.99 11.94
C LEU A 159 14.82 -18.43 13.37
N SER A 160 15.16 -19.72 13.54
CA SER A 160 15.49 -20.31 14.85
C SER A 160 14.40 -20.11 15.91
N GLY A 161 13.12 -20.21 15.51
CA GLY A 161 11.98 -20.08 16.42
C GLY A 161 11.59 -18.63 16.74
N LYS A 162 12.21 -17.64 16.09
CA LYS A 162 11.82 -16.24 16.18
C LYS A 162 11.33 -15.71 14.84
N ASP A 163 10.23 -14.97 14.87
CA ASP A 163 9.65 -14.35 13.70
C ASP A 163 10.31 -13.01 13.39
N TYR A 164 10.65 -12.79 12.12
CA TYR A 164 11.23 -11.57 11.60
C TYR A 164 10.38 -11.06 10.43
N ASN A 165 10.06 -9.77 10.46
CA ASN A 165 9.40 -9.10 9.33
C ASN A 165 10.47 -8.78 8.28
N MET A 166 10.40 -9.42 7.12
CA MET A 166 11.24 -9.13 5.97
C MET A 166 10.47 -8.27 4.98
N LEU A 167 10.98 -7.06 4.72
CA LEU A 167 10.50 -6.24 3.61
C LEU A 167 10.96 -6.85 2.28
N LEU A 168 10.06 -6.89 1.31
CA LEU A 168 10.44 -7.28 -0.04
C LEU A 168 11.07 -6.09 -0.76
N PHE A 169 10.32 -5.01 -0.95
CA PHE A 169 10.77 -3.78 -1.62
C PHE A 169 9.84 -2.63 -1.30
N TRP A 170 10.29 -1.39 -1.53
CA TRP A 170 9.49 -0.19 -1.47
C TRP A 170 8.96 0.21 -2.84
N LEU A 171 7.71 0.67 -2.88
CA LEU A 171 7.13 1.49 -3.94
C LEU A 171 6.72 2.84 -3.37
N TYR A 172 6.95 3.92 -4.11
CA TYR A 172 6.63 5.28 -3.67
C TYR A 172 5.58 5.91 -4.59
N PRO A 173 4.29 5.96 -4.17
CA PRO A 173 3.25 6.67 -4.92
C PRO A 173 3.47 8.17 -5.01
N ASP A 174 4.19 8.74 -4.04
CA ASP A 174 4.57 10.15 -4.03
C ASP A 174 5.94 10.31 -4.71
N GLU A 175 5.98 11.10 -5.79
CA GLU A 175 7.18 11.35 -6.61
C GLU A 175 8.32 12.04 -5.84
N LYS A 176 8.03 12.64 -4.67
CA LYS A 176 9.06 13.19 -3.79
C LYS A 176 9.93 12.11 -3.16
N TYR A 177 9.49 10.85 -3.17
CA TYR A 177 10.19 9.73 -2.53
C TYR A 177 10.76 8.74 -3.56
N PRO A 178 11.88 8.05 -3.23
CA PRO A 178 12.64 8.19 -1.99
C PRO A 178 13.35 9.54 -1.91
N LEU A 179 13.50 10.08 -0.70
CA LEU A 179 14.26 11.31 -0.51
C LEU A 179 15.74 11.02 -0.82
N ASP A 180 16.38 11.94 -1.54
CA ASP A 180 17.84 11.92 -1.71
C ASP A 180 18.52 11.89 -0.32
N LYS A 181 19.53 11.04 -0.19
CA LYS A 181 20.30 10.84 1.05
C LYS A 181 21.09 12.09 1.43
#